data_AF-A0A845KIJ8-F1
#
_entry.id   AF-A0A845KIJ8-F1
#
_cell.length_a   1.000
_cell.length_b   1.000
_cell.length_c   1.000
_cell.angle_alpha   90.00
_cell.angle_beta   90.00
_cell.angle_gamma   90.00
#
_symmetry.space_group_name_H-M   'P 1'
#
loop_
_entity.id
_entity.type
_entity.pdbx_description
1 polymer ?
#
loop_
_entity_poly.entity_id
_entity_poly.type
_entity_poly.pdbx_seq_one_letter_code
_entity_poly.pdbx_strand_id
1 'polypeptide(L)'
;MERSTDEVSGECKSKRIQEMHRRVCQIKASEKTEVKYMQTWEERIMIKQEGIAEGRIEGEKALLKSLIEKKMAKKYSAEQISAMLEVDVPEVENIMKEIQNEKYL
;
A
#
# COMPACT_ATOMS: atom_id res chain seq x y z
N MET A 1 -42.67 16.29 8.92
CA MET A 1 -41.68 15.35 8.39
C MET A 1 -41.78 15.37 6.88
N GLU A 2 -40.73 15.81 6.19
CA GLU A 2 -40.65 15.70 4.72
C GLU A 2 -40.52 14.22 4.36
N ARG A 3 -41.46 13.71 3.56
CA ARG A 3 -41.38 12.33 3.04
C ARG A 3 -40.42 12.31 1.85
N SER A 4 -39.52 11.34 1.82
CA SER A 4 -38.58 11.15 0.71
C SER A 4 -39.35 10.96 -0.61
N THR A 5 -38.80 11.45 -1.72
CA THR A 5 -39.39 11.27 -3.06
C THR A 5 -39.60 9.81 -3.44
N ASP A 6 -38.86 8.88 -2.81
CA ASP A 6 -39.00 7.43 -3.01
C ASP A 6 -40.27 6.85 -2.36
N GLU A 7 -40.72 7.40 -1.23
CA GLU A 7 -41.97 6.98 -0.59
C GLU A 7 -43.20 7.49 -1.35
N VAL A 8 -43.12 8.73 -1.87
CA VAL A 8 -44.22 9.39 -2.59
C VAL A 8 -44.36 8.87 -4.03
N SER A 9 -43.28 8.45 -4.68
CA SER A 9 -43.31 7.89 -6.05
C SER A 9 -43.92 6.49 -6.11
N GLY A 10 -43.80 5.69 -5.03
CA GLY A 10 -44.38 4.35 -4.93
C GLY A 10 -45.92 4.36 -4.81
N GLU A 11 -46.48 5.36 -4.12
CA GLU A 11 -47.94 5.56 -3.99
C GLU A 11 -48.55 6.31 -5.21
N CYS A 12 -47.71 6.85 -6.09
CA CYS A 12 -48.16 7.65 -7.24
C CYS A 12 -48.78 6.76 -8.33
N LYS A 13 -50.03 7.05 -8.74
CA LYS A 13 -50.76 6.32 -9.80
C LYS A 13 -50.27 6.62 -11.24
N SER A 14 -49.39 7.61 -11.41
CA SER A 14 -48.91 8.03 -12.73
C SER A 14 -47.80 7.11 -13.24
N LYS A 15 -48.07 6.38 -14.33
CA LYS A 15 -47.09 5.49 -14.98
C LYS A 15 -45.79 6.20 -15.37
N ARG A 16 -45.90 7.45 -15.85
CA ARG A 16 -44.74 8.27 -16.23
C ARG A 16 -43.85 8.59 -15.03
N ILE A 17 -44.44 8.87 -13.86
CA ILE A 17 -43.70 9.18 -12.64
C ILE A 17 -43.01 7.92 -12.09
N GLN A 18 -43.69 6.78 -12.11
CA GLN A 18 -43.11 5.50 -11.72
C GLN A 18 -41.93 5.10 -12.62
N GLU A 19 -42.05 5.31 -13.94
CA GLU A 19 -40.98 5.01 -14.88
C GLU A 19 -39.76 5.93 -14.68
N MET A 20 -39.98 7.24 -14.51
CA MET A 20 -38.89 8.18 -14.19
C MET A 20 -38.19 7.81 -12.89
N HIS A 21 -38.96 7.47 -11.84
CA HIS A 21 -38.41 7.05 -10.55
C HIS A 21 -37.55 5.78 -10.69
N ARG A 22 -38.01 4.77 -11.46
CA ARG A 22 -37.24 3.55 -11.73
C ARG A 22 -35.91 3.85 -12.42
N ARG A 23 -35.90 4.74 -13.42
CA ARG A 23 -34.68 5.16 -14.12
C ARG A 23 -33.70 5.88 -13.19
N VAL A 24 -34.20 6.79 -12.35
CA VAL A 24 -33.39 7.51 -11.36
C VAL A 24 -32.77 6.53 -10.36
N CYS A 25 -33.53 5.55 -9.86
CA CYS A 25 -33.01 4.53 -8.95
C CYS A 25 -31.94 3.65 -9.60
N GLN A 26 -32.10 3.28 -10.87
CA GLN A 26 -31.09 2.54 -11.64
C GLN A 26 -29.81 3.37 -11.81
N ILE A 27 -29.91 4.63 -12.20
CA ILE A 27 -28.76 5.52 -12.36
C ILE A 27 -28.01 5.67 -11.03
N LYS A 28 -28.72 5.93 -9.93
CA LYS A 28 -28.11 6.01 -8.59
C LYS A 28 -27.42 4.71 -8.17
N ALA A 29 -27.98 3.55 -8.52
CA ALA A 29 -27.37 2.25 -8.25
C ALA A 29 -26.10 2.02 -9.10
N SER A 30 -26.12 2.43 -10.37
CA SER A 30 -24.97 2.40 -11.26
C SER A 30 -23.86 3.34 -10.77
N GLU A 31 -24.17 4.58 -10.40
CA GLU A 31 -23.22 5.54 -9.85
C GLU A 31 -22.55 5.01 -8.57
N LYS A 32 -23.33 4.44 -7.63
CA LYS A 32 -22.78 3.79 -6.44
C LYS A 32 -21.82 2.66 -6.77
N THR A 33 -22.07 1.95 -7.86
CA THR A 33 -21.22 0.86 -8.34
C THR A 33 -19.94 1.42 -8.98
N GLU A 34 -20.05 2.45 -9.81
CA GLU A 34 -18.92 3.14 -10.44
C GLU A 34 -17.99 3.78 -9.41
N VAL A 35 -18.54 4.42 -8.37
CA VAL A 35 -17.75 4.98 -7.25
C VAL A 35 -16.99 3.88 -6.52
N LYS A 36 -17.62 2.73 -6.25
CA LYS A 36 -16.92 1.58 -5.64
C LYS A 36 -15.80 1.05 -6.54
N TYR A 37 -16.02 1.00 -7.85
CA TYR A 37 -14.97 0.60 -8.79
C TYR A 37 -13.79 1.59 -8.76
N MET A 38 -14.06 2.89 -8.69
CA MET A 38 -13.00 3.89 -8.59
C MET A 38 -12.21 3.75 -7.28
N GLN A 39 -12.90 3.63 -6.14
CA GLN A 39 -12.27 3.46 -4.83
C GLN A 39 -11.39 2.20 -4.79
N THR A 40 -11.91 1.06 -5.24
CA THR A 40 -11.13 -0.19 -5.28
C THR A 40 -9.95 -0.10 -6.24
N TRP A 41 -10.06 0.65 -7.33
CA TRP A 41 -8.95 0.88 -8.25
C TRP A 41 -7.86 1.76 -7.62
N GLU A 42 -8.25 2.84 -6.94
CA GLU A 42 -7.34 3.70 -6.18
C GLU A 42 -6.61 2.91 -5.09
N GLU A 43 -7.33 2.11 -4.30
CA GLU A 43 -6.76 1.21 -3.28
C GLU A 43 -5.71 0.26 -3.89
N ARG A 44 -6.02 -0.35 -5.04
CA ARG A 44 -5.08 -1.26 -5.73
C ARG A 44 -3.83 -0.55 -6.23
N ILE A 45 -3.95 0.71 -6.65
CA ILE A 45 -2.79 1.52 -7.05
C ILE A 45 -1.93 1.84 -5.84
N MET A 46 -2.54 2.24 -4.73
CA MET A 46 -1.84 2.54 -3.48
C MET A 46 -1.03 1.33 -3.01
N ILE A 47 -1.67 0.16 -2.89
CA ILE A 47 -0.99 -1.09 -2.49
C ILE A 47 0.18 -1.42 -3.42
N LYS A 48 0.01 -1.21 -4.73
CA LYS A 48 1.09 -1.47 -5.70
C LYS A 48 2.26 -0.50 -5.52
N GLN A 49 2.00 0.78 -5.26
CA GLN A 49 3.04 1.77 -5.04
C GLN A 49 3.78 1.51 -3.71
N GLU A 50 3.04 1.19 -2.66
CA GLU A 50 3.61 0.80 -1.36
C GLU A 50 4.50 -0.43 -1.50
N GLY A 51 4.02 -1.48 -2.19
CA GLY A 51 4.83 -2.69 -2.42
C GLY A 51 6.10 -2.44 -3.25
N ILE A 52 6.07 -1.51 -4.21
CA ILE A 52 7.28 -1.09 -4.94
C ILE A 52 8.25 -0.35 -4.02
N ALA A 53 7.74 0.54 -3.17
CA ALA A 53 8.56 1.31 -2.24
C ALA A 53 9.21 0.39 -1.18
N GLU A 54 8.43 -0.51 -0.58
CA GLU A 54 8.92 -1.53 0.35
C GLU A 54 9.96 -2.43 -0.31
N GLY A 55 9.68 -2.95 -1.51
CA GLY A 55 10.61 -3.80 -2.25
C GLY A 55 11.94 -3.09 -2.57
N ARG A 56 11.90 -1.78 -2.81
CA ARG A 56 13.11 -0.98 -3.01
C ARG A 56 13.93 -0.88 -1.71
N ILE A 57 13.28 -0.59 -0.59
CA ILE A 57 13.94 -0.48 0.73
C ILE A 57 14.55 -1.84 1.13
N GLU A 58 13.80 -2.93 0.98
CA GLU A 58 14.25 -4.30 1.22
C GLU A 58 15.48 -4.63 0.35
N GLY A 59 15.43 -4.27 -0.94
CA GLY A 59 16.53 -4.47 -1.88
C GLY A 59 17.79 -3.67 -1.51
N GLU A 60 17.64 -2.40 -1.13
CA GLU A 60 18.75 -1.56 -0.66
C GLU A 60 19.36 -2.14 0.64
N LYS A 61 18.53 -2.59 1.59
CA LYS A 61 18.99 -3.27 2.82
C LYS A 61 19.74 -4.57 2.51
N ALA A 62 19.23 -5.39 1.59
CA ALA A 62 19.86 -6.64 1.18
C ALA A 62 21.23 -6.41 0.51
N LEU A 63 21.35 -5.38 -0.33
CA LEU A 63 22.62 -4.98 -0.94
C LEU A 63 23.63 -4.52 0.12
N LEU A 64 23.19 -3.65 1.05
CA LEU A 64 24.02 -3.18 2.15
C LEU A 64 24.54 -4.34 3.00
N LYS A 65 23.66 -5.28 3.36
CA LYS A 65 24.00 -6.50 4.10
C LYS A 65 25.05 -7.34 3.36
N SER A 66 24.90 -7.54 2.05
CA SER A 66 25.89 -8.27 1.24
C SER A 66 27.26 -7.57 1.20
N LEU A 67 27.27 -6.23 1.13
CA LEU A 67 28.50 -5.45 1.16
C LEU A 67 29.20 -5.56 2.51
N ILE A 68 28.46 -5.42 3.60
CA ILE A 68 28.97 -5.56 4.96
C ILE A 68 29.53 -6.97 5.16
N GLU A 69 28.83 -8.02 4.73
CA GLU A 69 29.32 -9.40 4.81
C GLU A 69 30.65 -9.61 4.07
N LYS A 70 30.79 -9.07 2.84
CA LYS A 70 32.04 -9.13 2.07
C LYS A 70 33.18 -8.39 2.77
N LYS A 71 32.89 -7.29 3.46
CA LYS A 71 33.89 -6.52 4.21
C LYS A 71 34.27 -7.20 5.53
N MET A 72 33.32 -7.83 6.21
CA MET A 72 33.58 -8.69 7.37
C MET A 72 34.50 -9.86 7.01
N ALA A 73 34.31 -10.49 5.85
CA ALA A 73 35.20 -11.55 5.36
C ALA A 73 36.66 -11.06 5.16
N LYS A 74 36.84 -9.77 4.89
CA LYS A 74 38.16 -9.10 4.80
C LYS A 74 38.69 -8.61 6.15
N LYS A 75 37.99 -8.91 7.27
CA LYS A 75 38.35 -8.55 8.65
C LYS A 75 38.40 -7.04 8.93
N TYR A 76 37.62 -6.24 8.20
CA TYR A 76 37.44 -4.83 8.55
C TYR A 76 36.62 -4.66 9.83
N SER A 77 36.92 -3.64 10.64
CA SER A 77 36.13 -3.27 11.81
C SER A 77 34.85 -2.52 11.42
N ALA A 78 33.89 -2.40 12.34
CA ALA A 78 32.64 -1.67 12.10
C ALA A 78 32.88 -0.20 11.73
N GLU A 79 33.86 0.46 12.36
CA GLU A 79 34.25 1.84 12.09
C GLU A 79 34.86 2.00 10.70
N GLN A 80 35.68 1.04 10.26
CA GLN A 80 36.26 1.04 8.92
C GLN A 80 35.19 0.81 7.84
N ILE A 81 34.23 -0.08 8.11
CA ILE A 81 33.12 -0.35 7.21
C ILE A 81 32.20 0.87 7.12
N SER A 82 31.86 1.46 8.26
CA SER A 82 31.09 2.71 8.36
C SER A 82 31.73 3.83 7.53
N ALA A 83 33.03 4.07 7.69
CA ALA A 83 33.74 5.07 6.92
C ALA A 83 33.80 4.78 5.41
N MET A 84 33.88 3.50 5.00
CA MET A 84 33.94 3.12 3.58
C MET A 84 32.57 3.12 2.88
N LEU A 85 31.50 2.86 3.63
CA LEU A 85 30.15 2.77 3.09
C LEU A 85 29.32 4.04 3.34
N GLU A 86 29.86 5.00 4.09
CA GLU A 86 29.18 6.23 4.50
C GLU A 86 27.86 5.94 5.25
N VAL A 87 27.89 4.90 6.09
CA VAL A 87 26.77 4.44 6.91
C VAL A 87 27.12 4.61 8.37
N ASP A 88 26.16 4.91 9.22
CA ASP A 88 26.38 5.10 10.65
C ASP A 88 26.90 3.82 11.33
N VAL A 89 27.86 3.97 12.25
CA VAL A 89 28.46 2.83 12.98
C VAL A 89 27.41 1.93 13.66
N PRO A 90 26.38 2.46 14.37
CA PRO A 90 25.36 1.62 14.98
C PRO A 90 24.57 0.78 13.98
N GLU A 91 24.32 1.31 12.78
CA GLU A 91 23.60 0.59 11.73
C GLU A 91 24.44 -0.57 11.18
N VAL A 92 25.74 -0.34 10.95
CA VAL A 92 26.69 -1.39 10.59
C VAL A 92 26.74 -2.47 11.67
N GLU A 93 26.88 -2.10 12.94
CA GLU A 93 26.90 -3.06 14.05
C GLU A 93 25.63 -3.90 14.13
N ASN A 94 24.46 -3.29 13.92
CA ASN A 94 23.19 -4.00 13.95
C ASN A 94 23.11 -5.04 12.81
N ILE A 95 23.48 -4.65 11.59
CA ILE A 95 23.49 -5.57 10.44
C ILE A 95 24.52 -6.69 10.62
N MET A 96 25.69 -6.40 11.20
CA MET A 96 26.69 -7.43 11.51
C MET A 96 26.14 -8.48 12.49
N LYS A 97 25.40 -8.05 13.52
CA LYS A 97 24.71 -8.95 14.47
C LYS A 97 23.62 -9.77 13.77
N GLU A 98 22.81 -9.15 12.91
CA GLU A 98 21.80 -9.85 12.10
C GLU A 98 22.43 -10.96 11.24
N ILE A 99 23.52 -10.66 10.51
CA ILE A 99 24.25 -11.64 9.69
C ILE A 99 24.81 -12.79 10.54
N GLN A 100 25.34 -12.48 11.73
CA GLN A 100 25.87 -13.51 12.63
C GLN A 100 24.74 -14.41 13.15
N ASN A 101 23.62 -13.84 13.58
CA ASN A 101 22.47 -14.60 14.09
C ASN A 101 21.89 -15.56 13.05
N GLU A 102 21.80 -15.14 11.77
CA GLU A 102 21.33 -16.00 10.68
C GLU A 102 22.26 -17.17 10.37
N LYS A 103 23.55 -17.07 10.67
CA LYS A 103 24.51 -18.18 10.50
C LYS A 103 24.39 -19.25 11.58
N TYR A 104 23.74 -18.95 12.70
CA TYR A 104 23.55 -19.86 13.83
C TYR A 104 22.10 -20.36 13.96
N LEU A 105 21.24 -20.04 13.00
CA LEU A 105 19.89 -20.63 12.82
C LEU A 105 19.97 -21.85 11.88
#